data_AF-A0A3D4I187-F1
#
_entry.id   AF-A0A3D4I187-F1
#
_cell.length_a   1.000
_cell.length_b   1.000
_cell.length_c   1.000
_cell.angle_alpha   90.00
_cell.angle_beta   90.00
_cell.angle_gamma   90.00
#
_symmetry.space_group_name_H-M   'P 1'
#
loop_
_entity.id
_entity.type
_entity.pdbx_description
1 polymer ?
#
loop_
_entity_poly.entity_id
_entity_poly.type
_entity_poly.pdbx_seq_one_letter_code
_entity_poly.pdbx_strand_id
1 'polypeptide(L)'
;SKTENLDDIFENASEKYGVDINLLKAVAKAESGFKSDAVSSCGAQGIMQLMPSTAASLGVSDSFDPEQNIDGGAKYLSGLLNKYGDTKLALAAYNAGSGNVDKYGGVPPFTETQNYVKRVMSYAGQDITAGTASVSGGTDTLQSSYGSGLSSLGSLFTSGTDFTEDEYRQFLSIFAQQLKQNALSGLISSTYSDSNGIFSGYSI
;
A
#
# COMPACT_ATOMS: atom_id res chain seq x y z
N SER A 1 5.14 -20.62 13.75
CA SER A 1 5.04 -19.54 12.76
C SER A 1 5.00 -20.18 11.40
N LYS A 2 3.98 -19.87 10.58
CA LYS A 2 3.96 -20.27 9.17
C LYS A 2 4.97 -19.35 8.49
N THR A 3 6.18 -19.86 8.21
CA THR A 3 7.10 -19.13 7.33
C THR A 3 6.50 -19.19 5.95
N GLU A 4 5.87 -18.11 5.51
CA GLU A 4 5.27 -18.06 4.19
C GLU A 4 6.38 -17.86 3.15
N ASN A 5 6.49 -18.84 2.27
CA ASN A 5 7.37 -18.78 1.12
C ASN A 5 6.74 -17.79 0.13
N LEU A 6 7.36 -16.62 -0.05
CA LEU A 6 6.82 -15.61 -0.96
C LEU A 6 6.81 -16.10 -2.40
N ASP A 7 7.77 -16.96 -2.78
CA ASP A 7 7.84 -17.48 -4.13
C ASP A 7 6.58 -18.30 -4.47
N ASP A 8 6.06 -19.10 -3.54
CA ASP A 8 4.82 -19.87 -3.74
C ASP A 8 3.59 -18.94 -3.83
N ILE A 9 3.55 -17.87 -3.03
CA ILE A 9 2.47 -16.87 -3.09
C ILE A 9 2.49 -16.13 -4.44
N PHE A 10 3.68 -15.74 -4.92
CA PHE A 10 3.84 -15.10 -6.22
C PHE A 10 3.45 -16.02 -7.37
N GLU A 11 3.81 -17.30 -7.31
CA GLU A 11 3.41 -18.30 -8.31
C GLU A 11 1.89 -18.43 -8.36
N ASN A 12 1.25 -18.66 -7.21
CA ASN A 12 -0.20 -18.79 -7.13
C ASN A 12 -0.93 -17.54 -7.68
N ALA A 13 -0.47 -16.35 -7.32
CA ALA A 13 -1.06 -15.09 -7.81
C ALA A 13 -0.80 -14.88 -9.31
N SER A 14 0.39 -15.21 -9.79
CA SER A 14 0.78 -15.15 -11.21
C SER A 14 -0.14 -16.03 -12.05
N GLU A 15 -0.28 -17.31 -11.68
CA GLU A 15 -1.14 -18.27 -12.37
C GLU A 15 -2.61 -17.84 -12.35
N LYS A 16 -3.11 -17.42 -11.18
CA LYS A 16 -4.51 -17.04 -10.99
C LYS A 16 -4.94 -15.85 -11.86
N TYR A 17 -4.06 -14.87 -12.04
CA TYR A 17 -4.39 -13.62 -12.75
C TYR A 17 -3.74 -13.48 -14.12
N GLY A 18 -2.98 -14.49 -14.56
CA GLY A 18 -2.31 -14.50 -15.86
C GLY A 18 -1.25 -13.40 -16.01
N VAL A 19 -0.61 -13.02 -14.90
CA VAL A 19 0.47 -12.02 -14.90
C VAL A 19 1.79 -12.75 -14.91
N ASP A 20 2.73 -12.37 -15.78
CA ASP A 20 4.08 -12.93 -15.76
C ASP A 20 4.72 -12.82 -14.36
N ILE A 21 5.24 -13.95 -13.85
CA ILE A 21 5.75 -14.03 -12.48
C ILE A 21 6.93 -13.08 -12.24
N ASN A 22 7.81 -12.92 -13.23
CA ASN A 22 8.97 -12.04 -13.10
C ASN A 22 8.53 -10.57 -13.10
N LEU A 23 7.53 -10.21 -13.90
CA LEU A 23 6.91 -8.88 -13.84
C LEU A 23 6.25 -8.60 -12.49
N LEU A 24 5.49 -9.55 -11.95
CA LEU A 24 4.83 -9.40 -10.65
C LEU A 24 5.85 -9.22 -9.51
N LYS A 25 6.89 -10.06 -9.47
CA LYS A 25 7.99 -9.94 -8.51
C LYS A 25 8.78 -8.64 -8.71
N ALA A 26 8.95 -8.18 -9.96
CA ALA A 26 9.62 -6.93 -10.26
C ALA A 26 8.87 -5.71 -9.71
N VAL A 27 7.53 -5.70 -9.79
CA VAL A 27 6.69 -4.68 -9.16
C VAL A 27 6.88 -4.71 -7.65
N ALA A 28 6.68 -5.86 -7.00
CA ALA A 28 6.89 -6.00 -5.55
C ALA A 28 8.28 -5.53 -5.08
N LYS A 29 9.32 -5.86 -5.84
CA LYS A 29 10.70 -5.42 -5.57
C LYS A 29 10.86 -3.90 -5.68
N ALA A 30 10.22 -3.27 -6.66
CA ALA A 30 10.27 -1.82 -6.85
C ALA A 30 9.43 -1.05 -5.83
N GLU A 31 8.36 -1.66 -5.29
CA GLU A 31 7.46 -1.06 -4.31
C GLU A 31 8.04 -1.10 -2.88
N SER A 32 8.36 -2.29 -2.38
CA SER A 32 8.74 -2.48 -0.97
C SER A 32 10.09 -3.18 -0.80
N GLY A 33 10.61 -3.79 -1.87
CA GLY A 33 11.72 -4.74 -1.74
C GLY A 33 11.32 -6.00 -0.98
N PHE A 34 10.06 -6.46 -1.14
CA PHE A 34 9.46 -7.62 -0.48
C PHE A 34 9.19 -7.46 1.03
N LYS A 35 9.09 -6.22 1.52
CA LYS A 35 8.77 -5.94 2.93
C LYS A 35 7.27 -5.92 3.14
N SER A 36 6.76 -6.86 3.92
CA SER A 36 5.32 -6.98 4.20
C SER A 36 4.80 -5.93 5.17
N ASP A 37 5.66 -5.32 5.98
CA ASP A 37 5.33 -4.28 6.96
C ASP A 37 5.56 -2.85 6.42
N ALA A 38 5.87 -2.70 5.14
CA ALA A 38 6.18 -1.41 4.54
C ALA A 38 4.96 -0.47 4.52
N VAL A 39 5.18 0.78 4.91
CA VAL A 39 4.20 1.88 4.81
C VAL A 39 4.87 3.09 4.18
N SER A 40 4.30 3.63 3.10
CA SER A 40 4.80 4.85 2.49
C SER A 40 4.33 6.11 3.23
N SER A 41 4.95 7.26 2.95
CA SER A 41 4.52 8.55 3.51
C SER A 41 3.10 8.97 3.08
N CYS A 42 2.60 8.46 1.95
CA CYS A 42 1.24 8.69 1.47
C CYS A 42 0.26 7.59 1.89
N GLY A 43 0.71 6.59 2.66
CA GLY A 43 -0.14 5.57 3.27
C GLY A 43 -0.34 4.31 2.44
N ALA A 44 0.46 4.08 1.40
CA ALA A 44 0.50 2.79 0.70
C ALA A 44 1.08 1.69 1.61
N GLN A 45 0.55 0.46 1.53
CA GLN A 45 0.83 -0.60 2.51
C GLN A 45 1.20 -1.94 1.88
N GLY A 46 2.12 -2.65 2.55
CA GLY A 46 2.46 -4.03 2.24
C GLY A 46 3.45 -4.21 1.08
N ILE A 47 3.62 -5.46 0.67
CA ILE A 47 4.60 -5.87 -0.35
C ILE A 47 4.41 -5.14 -1.69
N MET A 48 3.15 -4.98 -2.10
CA MET A 48 2.72 -4.39 -3.37
C MET A 48 2.32 -2.91 -3.22
N GLN A 49 2.50 -2.33 -2.03
CA GLN A 49 2.21 -0.93 -1.70
C GLN A 49 0.83 -0.47 -2.21
N LEU A 50 -0.22 -1.20 -1.82
CA LEU A 50 -1.59 -0.84 -2.17
C LEU A 50 -2.06 0.33 -1.30
N MET A 51 -2.68 1.33 -1.91
CA MET A 51 -3.42 2.35 -1.16
C MET A 51 -4.61 1.70 -0.44
N PRO A 52 -5.00 2.12 0.78
CA PRO A 52 -6.06 1.46 1.54
C PRO A 52 -7.40 1.35 0.81
N SER A 53 -7.79 2.38 0.05
CA SER A 53 -9.01 2.35 -0.77
C SER A 53 -8.92 1.34 -1.93
N THR A 54 -7.72 1.16 -2.49
CA THR A 54 -7.44 0.18 -3.56
C THR A 54 -7.41 -1.24 -2.99
N ALA A 55 -6.74 -1.44 -1.85
CA ALA A 55 -6.74 -2.70 -1.12
C ALA A 55 -8.18 -3.17 -0.83
N ALA A 56 -9.02 -2.28 -0.27
CA ALA A 56 -10.41 -2.58 0.03
C ALA A 56 -11.22 -2.97 -1.22
N SER A 57 -11.05 -2.25 -2.34
CA SER A 57 -11.78 -2.56 -3.58
C SER A 57 -11.35 -3.88 -4.23
N LEU A 58 -10.14 -4.35 -3.91
CA LEU A 58 -9.60 -5.61 -4.42
C LEU A 58 -9.96 -6.81 -3.54
N GLY A 59 -10.47 -6.58 -2.32
CA GLY A 59 -10.81 -7.60 -1.34
C GLY A 59 -9.69 -7.90 -0.33
N VAL A 60 -8.69 -7.02 -0.22
CA VAL A 60 -7.60 -7.13 0.75
C VAL A 60 -8.09 -6.57 2.09
N SER A 61 -8.24 -7.45 3.08
CA SER A 61 -8.71 -7.08 4.43
C SER A 61 -7.57 -6.73 5.38
N ASP A 62 -6.40 -7.35 5.17
CA ASP A 62 -5.13 -7.01 5.84
C ASP A 62 -4.06 -6.74 4.78
N SER A 63 -3.62 -5.48 4.66
CA SER A 63 -2.57 -5.08 3.71
C SER A 63 -1.18 -5.57 4.09
N PHE A 64 -0.96 -5.99 5.34
CA PHE A 64 0.34 -6.48 5.82
C PHE A 64 0.48 -8.00 5.73
N ASP A 65 -0.62 -8.69 5.44
CA ASP A 65 -0.64 -10.11 5.09
C ASP A 65 -0.09 -10.30 3.67
N PRO A 66 1.04 -11.03 3.50
CA PRO A 66 1.68 -11.20 2.19
C PRO A 66 0.76 -11.82 1.14
N GLU A 67 0.00 -12.85 1.51
CA GLU A 67 -0.90 -13.58 0.61
C GLU A 67 -1.99 -12.65 0.06
N GLN A 68 -2.71 -11.95 0.93
CA GLN A 68 -3.75 -11.00 0.51
C GLN A 68 -3.18 -9.84 -0.31
N ASN A 69 -2.06 -9.24 0.12
CA ASN A 69 -1.50 -8.08 -0.54
C ASN A 69 -0.94 -8.41 -1.94
N ILE A 70 -0.28 -9.56 -2.10
CA ILE A 70 0.20 -10.04 -3.40
C ILE A 70 -0.98 -10.43 -4.30
N ASP A 71 -2.00 -11.13 -3.79
CA ASP A 71 -3.19 -11.49 -4.57
C ASP A 71 -3.92 -10.23 -5.08
N GLY A 72 -4.13 -9.24 -4.23
CA GLY A 72 -4.71 -7.95 -4.60
C GLY A 72 -3.85 -7.20 -5.62
N GLY A 73 -2.54 -7.11 -5.39
CA GLY A 73 -1.62 -6.45 -6.31
C GLY A 73 -1.57 -7.10 -7.69
N ALA A 74 -1.57 -8.44 -7.75
CA ALA A 74 -1.61 -9.19 -9.00
C ALA A 74 -2.93 -8.98 -9.76
N LYS A 75 -4.07 -9.01 -9.05
CA LYS A 75 -5.39 -8.68 -9.61
C LYS A 75 -5.42 -7.28 -10.22
N TYR A 76 -4.88 -6.29 -9.50
CA TYR A 76 -4.83 -4.91 -9.97
C TYR A 76 -3.95 -4.77 -11.21
N LEU A 77 -2.74 -5.34 -11.18
CA LEU A 77 -1.80 -5.31 -12.30
C LEU A 77 -2.37 -6.02 -13.54
N SER A 78 -3.03 -7.16 -13.38
CA SER A 78 -3.73 -7.86 -14.46
C SER A 78 -4.80 -6.98 -15.12
N GLY A 79 -5.60 -6.27 -14.31
CA GLY A 79 -6.59 -5.31 -14.82
C GLY A 79 -5.96 -4.18 -15.65
N LEU A 80 -4.81 -3.66 -15.22
CA LEU A 80 -4.08 -2.63 -15.96
C LEU A 80 -3.47 -3.16 -17.26
N LEU A 81 -2.87 -4.37 -17.23
CA LEU A 81 -2.34 -5.03 -18.42
C LEU A 81 -3.44 -5.24 -19.47
N ASN A 82 -4.61 -5.72 -19.04
CA ASN A 82 -5.77 -5.90 -19.91
C ASN A 82 -6.30 -4.56 -20.47
N LYS A 83 -6.33 -3.50 -19.65
CA LYS A 83 -6.80 -2.18 -20.08
C LYS A 83 -5.90 -1.58 -21.16
N TYR A 84 -4.58 -1.66 -20.98
CA TYR A 84 -3.64 -0.92 -21.83
C TYR A 84 -3.04 -1.75 -22.96
N GLY A 85 -2.97 -3.08 -22.83
CA GLY A 85 -2.30 -3.95 -23.82
C GLY A 85 -0.79 -3.70 -23.97
N ASP A 86 -0.22 -2.81 -23.16
CA ASP A 86 1.19 -2.43 -23.15
C ASP A 86 1.69 -2.41 -21.70
N THR A 87 2.75 -3.17 -21.44
CA THR A 87 3.32 -3.32 -20.10
C THR A 87 3.82 -2.00 -19.52
N LYS A 88 4.42 -1.11 -20.33
CA LYS A 88 4.95 0.16 -19.82
C LYS A 88 3.81 1.10 -19.39
N LEU A 89 2.71 1.11 -20.14
CA LEU A 89 1.52 1.88 -19.78
C LEU A 89 0.84 1.31 -18.53
N ALA A 90 0.75 -0.01 -18.41
CA ALA A 90 0.22 -0.65 -17.20
C ALA A 90 1.05 -0.30 -15.95
N LEU A 91 2.38 -0.36 -16.05
CA LEU A 91 3.29 0.02 -14.96
C LEU A 91 3.20 1.51 -14.62
N ALA A 92 3.08 2.38 -15.63
CA ALA A 92 2.86 3.80 -15.41
C ALA A 92 1.52 4.05 -14.69
N ALA A 93 0.46 3.32 -15.05
CA ALA A 93 -0.84 3.42 -14.41
C ALA A 93 -0.85 2.86 -12.99
N TYR A 94 -0.04 1.83 -12.70
CA TYR A 94 0.13 1.29 -11.35
C TYR A 94 0.72 2.35 -10.42
N ASN A 95 1.76 3.05 -10.87
CA ASN A 95 2.48 4.05 -10.07
C ASN A 95 1.79 5.42 -10.03
N ALA A 96 1.34 5.94 -11.17
CA ALA A 96 0.80 7.29 -11.30
C ALA A 96 -0.74 7.35 -11.36
N GLY A 97 -1.41 6.19 -11.37
CA GLY A 97 -2.84 6.10 -11.61
C GLY A 97 -3.21 6.11 -13.09
N SER A 98 -4.21 5.30 -13.44
CA SER A 98 -4.71 5.16 -14.82
C SER A 98 -5.25 6.47 -15.41
N GLY A 99 -5.86 7.34 -14.61
CA GLY A 99 -6.33 8.66 -15.06
C GLY A 99 -5.21 9.54 -15.61
N ASN A 100 -3.99 9.47 -15.06
CA ASN A 100 -2.85 10.21 -15.60
C ASN A 100 -2.39 9.64 -16.94
N VAL A 101 -2.29 8.31 -17.05
CA VAL A 101 -1.93 7.66 -18.33
C VAL A 101 -2.94 8.01 -19.42
N ASP A 102 -4.23 7.99 -19.09
CA ASP A 102 -5.31 8.34 -20.01
C ASP A 102 -5.24 9.83 -20.41
N LYS A 103 -5.00 10.74 -19.45
CA LYS A 103 -4.85 12.19 -19.68
C LYS A 103 -3.70 12.52 -20.64
N TYR A 104 -2.56 11.82 -20.50
CA TYR A 104 -1.37 12.07 -21.32
C TYR A 104 -1.30 11.20 -22.60
N GLY A 105 -2.18 10.20 -22.74
CA GLY A 105 -2.15 9.27 -23.87
C GLY A 105 -0.89 8.41 -23.93
N GLY A 106 -0.24 8.17 -22.78
CA GLY A 106 1.06 7.51 -22.71
C GLY A 106 1.65 7.56 -21.30
N VAL A 107 2.93 7.18 -21.16
CA VAL A 107 3.63 7.35 -19.88
C VAL A 107 3.69 8.84 -19.53
N PRO A 108 3.12 9.28 -18.39
CA PRO A 108 3.11 10.68 -18.00
C PRO A 108 4.52 11.27 -17.94
N PRO A 109 4.69 12.60 -18.17
CA PRO A 109 5.98 13.27 -18.08
C PRO A 109 6.42 13.50 -16.62
N PHE A 110 6.16 12.52 -15.75
CA PHE A 110 6.59 12.52 -14.35
C PHE A 110 7.89 11.74 -14.25
N THR A 111 8.96 12.42 -13.84
CA THR A 111 10.30 11.80 -13.72
C THR A 111 10.26 10.53 -12.87
N GLU A 112 9.52 10.56 -11.75
CA GLU A 112 9.37 9.40 -10.86
C GLU A 112 8.74 8.21 -11.59
N THR A 113 7.64 8.42 -12.31
CA THR A 113 6.94 7.35 -13.05
C THR A 113 7.78 6.78 -14.18
N GLN A 114 8.50 7.62 -14.93
CA GLN A 114 9.41 7.14 -15.98
C GLN A 114 10.56 6.30 -15.40
N ASN A 115 11.10 6.71 -14.25
CA ASN A 115 12.12 5.95 -13.54
C ASN A 115 11.58 4.64 -12.98
N TYR A 116 10.36 4.67 -12.43
CA TYR A 116 9.65 3.48 -11.95
C TYR A 116 9.49 2.44 -13.07
N VAL A 117 8.96 2.85 -14.23
CA VAL A 117 8.79 1.95 -15.39
C VAL A 117 10.14 1.34 -15.81
N LYS A 118 11.20 2.16 -15.91
CA LYS A 118 12.54 1.65 -16.26
C LYS A 118 13.06 0.65 -15.22
N ARG A 119 12.87 0.94 -13.93
CA ARG A 119 13.32 0.09 -12.82
C ARG A 119 12.62 -1.26 -12.82
N VAL A 120 11.29 -1.27 -12.94
CA VAL A 120 10.51 -2.53 -12.99
C VAL A 120 10.86 -3.34 -14.23
N MET A 121 10.95 -2.73 -15.41
CA MET A 121 11.34 -3.44 -16.65
C MET A 121 12.75 -4.04 -16.56
N SER A 122 13.67 -3.37 -15.87
CA SER A 122 15.02 -3.91 -15.60
C SER A 122 14.97 -5.13 -14.69
N TYR A 123 14.16 -5.09 -13.62
CA TYR A 123 13.97 -6.23 -12.73
C TYR A 123 13.27 -7.40 -13.42
N ALA A 124 12.23 -7.15 -14.22
CA ALA A 124 11.46 -8.20 -14.89
C ALA A 124 12.29 -9.01 -15.90
N GLY A 125 13.41 -8.46 -16.40
CA GLY A 125 14.38 -9.19 -17.22
C GLY A 125 15.36 -10.07 -16.45
N GLN A 126 15.22 -10.18 -15.12
CA GLN A 126 16.07 -10.97 -14.23
C GLN A 126 15.26 -12.11 -13.60
N ASP A 127 15.92 -13.21 -13.26
CA ASP A 127 15.33 -14.22 -12.40
C ASP A 127 15.28 -13.71 -10.95
N ILE A 128 14.08 -13.41 -10.46
CA ILE A 128 13.89 -12.87 -9.11
C ILE A 128 13.39 -13.97 -8.17
N THR A 129 14.16 -14.23 -7.11
CA THR A 129 13.73 -15.03 -5.95
C THR A 129 13.31 -14.07 -4.84
N ALA A 130 12.06 -14.15 -4.39
CA ALA A 130 11.53 -13.30 -3.33
C ALA A 130 11.93 -13.82 -1.92
N GLY A 131 12.19 -15.13 -1.80
CA GLY A 131 12.61 -15.75 -0.53
C GLY A 131 11.48 -15.86 0.50
N THR A 132 11.83 -15.99 1.78
CA THR A 132 10.87 -16.04 2.90
C THR A 132 10.66 -14.66 3.51
N ALA A 133 9.40 -14.26 3.71
CA ALA A 133 9.07 -13.01 4.41
C ALA A 133 9.63 -13.04 5.84
N SER A 134 10.64 -12.22 6.12
CA SER A 134 11.21 -12.10 7.45
C SER A 134 10.31 -11.25 8.33
N VAL A 135 9.58 -11.87 9.25
CA VAL A 135 8.87 -11.15 10.33
C VAL A 135 9.93 -10.56 11.26
N SER A 136 10.23 -9.27 11.11
CA SER A 136 11.13 -8.54 12.00
C SER A 136 10.40 -8.17 13.29
N GLY A 137 10.31 -9.12 14.23
CA GLY A 137 9.96 -8.83 15.63
C GLY A 137 11.09 -8.04 16.30
N GLY A 138 10.79 -6.82 16.74
CA GLY A 138 11.77 -5.87 17.27
C GLY A 138 12.35 -6.23 18.64
N THR A 139 13.53 -5.65 18.91
CA THR A 139 14.07 -5.40 20.26
C THR A 139 14.61 -3.97 20.33
N ASP A 140 14.16 -3.23 21.36
CA ASP A 140 14.36 -1.81 21.65
C ASP A 140 15.79 -1.24 21.62
N THR A 141 15.90 0.04 21.22
CA THR A 141 16.62 1.06 22.01
C THR A 141 16.14 2.48 21.63
N LEU A 142 15.73 3.23 22.65
CA LEU A 142 15.15 4.58 22.56
C LEU A 142 16.22 5.70 22.48
N GLN A 143 15.81 6.80 21.84
CA GLN A 143 16.15 8.20 22.12
C GLN A 143 17.34 8.88 21.39
N SER A 144 17.02 9.78 20.44
CA SER A 144 17.19 11.25 20.56
C SER A 144 17.39 11.95 19.19
N SER A 145 16.43 12.81 18.79
CA SER A 145 16.65 14.16 18.22
C SER A 145 15.46 14.58 17.33
N TYR A 146 14.42 15.13 17.96
CA TYR A 146 13.35 15.86 17.27
C TYR A 146 13.67 17.35 17.34
N GLY A 147 14.08 17.98 16.24
CA GLY A 147 14.29 19.42 16.24
C GLY A 147 15.07 19.97 15.06
N SER A 148 14.60 19.74 13.83
CA SER A 148 15.15 20.45 12.65
C SER A 148 14.35 20.26 11.35
N GLY A 149 13.46 19.26 11.26
CA GLY A 149 12.74 18.95 10.01
C GLY A 149 11.45 19.73 9.75
N LEU A 150 10.84 20.34 10.77
CA LEU A 150 9.46 20.86 10.66
C LEU A 150 9.34 22.15 9.84
N SER A 151 10.42 22.92 9.70
CA SER A 151 10.46 24.13 8.87
C SER A 151 10.71 23.85 7.38
N SER A 152 11.19 22.65 7.02
CA SER A 152 11.38 22.23 5.62
C SER A 152 10.09 21.66 4.99
N LEU A 153 9.18 21.15 5.83
CA LEU A 153 7.89 20.60 5.42
C LEU A 153 6.91 21.64 4.87
N GLY A 154 7.08 22.93 5.22
CA GLY A 154 6.24 24.01 4.70
C GLY A 154 6.62 24.50 3.30
N SER A 155 7.84 24.21 2.84
CA SER A 155 8.36 24.73 1.55
C SER A 155 8.33 23.69 0.42
N LEU A 156 8.32 22.40 0.77
CA LEU A 156 8.33 21.29 -0.19
C LEU A 156 6.92 20.82 -0.61
N PHE A 157 5.88 21.59 -0.32
CA PHE A 157 4.49 21.27 -0.68
C PHE A 157 3.93 22.16 -1.80
N THR A 158 4.76 23.04 -2.38
CA THR A 158 4.32 24.09 -3.31
C THR A 158 4.65 23.79 -4.78
N SER A 159 4.72 22.52 -5.21
CA SER A 159 4.75 22.27 -6.67
C SER A 159 4.36 20.85 -7.09
N GLY A 160 3.05 20.68 -7.35
CA GLY A 160 2.55 20.13 -8.61
C GLY A 160 2.30 18.61 -8.70
N THR A 161 1.03 18.19 -8.59
CA THR A 161 0.19 17.75 -9.73
C THR A 161 -1.26 17.53 -9.29
N ASP A 162 -2.19 17.83 -10.20
CA ASP A 162 -3.58 18.24 -9.97
C ASP A 162 -4.47 17.21 -9.24
N PHE A 163 -4.70 17.48 -7.94
CA PHE A 163 -6.06 17.45 -7.41
C PHE A 163 -6.63 18.84 -7.62
N THR A 164 -7.91 18.96 -8.00
CA THR A 164 -8.56 20.26 -7.80
C THR A 164 -8.52 20.59 -6.30
N GLU A 165 -8.42 21.87 -5.95
CA GLU A 165 -8.42 22.31 -4.54
C GLU A 165 -9.62 21.74 -3.77
N ASP A 166 -10.75 21.56 -4.45
CA ASP A 166 -11.96 20.98 -3.89
C ASP A 166 -11.82 19.46 -3.64
N GLU A 167 -11.18 18.71 -4.53
CA GLU A 167 -10.89 17.28 -4.34
C GLU A 167 -9.89 17.04 -3.22
N TYR A 168 -8.87 17.89 -3.09
CA TYR A 168 -7.90 17.82 -2.00
C TYR A 168 -8.57 18.12 -0.65
N ARG A 169 -9.45 19.13 -0.60
CA ARG A 169 -10.25 19.43 0.60
C ARG A 169 -11.24 18.33 0.92
N GLN A 170 -11.84 17.71 -0.09
CA GLN A 170 -12.76 16.59 0.09
C GLN A 170 -12.04 15.37 0.64
N PHE A 171 -10.89 15.01 0.08
CA PHE A 171 -10.02 13.95 0.59
C PHE A 171 -9.59 14.21 2.04
N LEU A 172 -9.06 15.40 2.33
CA LEU A 172 -8.67 15.76 3.70
C LEU A 172 -9.87 15.78 4.66
N SER A 173 -11.06 16.19 4.22
CA SER A 173 -12.26 16.18 5.06
C SER A 173 -12.72 14.76 5.41
N ILE A 174 -12.73 13.86 4.44
CA ILE A 174 -13.08 12.44 4.62
C ILE A 174 -12.04 11.76 5.50
N PHE A 175 -10.75 12.02 5.24
CA PHE A 175 -9.65 11.48 6.03
C PHE A 175 -9.67 11.97 7.48
N ALA A 176 -9.83 13.27 7.71
CA ALA A 176 -9.96 13.82 9.05
C ALA A 176 -11.23 13.32 9.77
N GLN A 177 -12.31 13.07 9.03
CA GLN A 177 -13.54 12.48 9.57
C GLN A 177 -13.33 11.01 9.96
N GLN A 178 -12.56 10.24 9.18
CA GLN A 178 -12.17 8.87 9.52
C GLN A 178 -11.29 8.84 10.77
N LEU A 179 -10.31 9.74 10.90
CA LEU A 179 -9.48 9.83 12.11
C LEU A 179 -10.33 10.16 13.35
N LYS A 180 -11.30 11.08 13.24
CA LYS A 180 -12.24 11.39 14.32
C LYS A 180 -13.12 10.19 14.67
N GLN A 181 -13.63 9.46 13.68
CA GLN A 181 -14.43 8.26 13.91
C GLN A 181 -13.60 7.15 14.56
N ASN A 182 -12.35 6.95 14.15
CA ASN A 182 -11.46 5.95 14.75
C ASN A 182 -11.10 6.32 16.20
N ALA A 183 -10.83 7.59 16.49
CA ALA A 183 -10.61 8.07 17.85
C ALA A 183 -11.88 7.94 18.71
N LEU A 184 -13.07 8.25 18.18
CA LEU A 184 -14.34 8.06 18.88
C LEU A 184 -14.65 6.56 19.08
N SER A 185 -14.41 5.71 18.10
CA SER A 185 -14.63 4.26 18.20
C SER A 185 -13.73 3.62 19.26
N GLY A 186 -12.48 4.08 19.35
CA GLY A 186 -11.55 3.69 20.42
C GLY A 186 -12.00 4.16 21.80
N LEU A 187 -12.53 5.38 21.92
CA LEU A 187 -13.09 5.93 23.17
C LEU A 187 -14.40 5.25 23.62
N ILE A 188 -15.26 4.85 22.68
CA ILE A 188 -16.52 4.15 22.99
C ILE A 188 -16.23 2.68 23.35
N SER A 189 -15.23 2.04 22.71
CA SER A 189 -14.79 0.69 23.06
C SER A 189 -14.13 0.61 24.45
N SER A 190 -13.36 1.63 24.84
CA SER A 190 -12.75 1.69 26.19
C SER A 190 -13.74 2.02 27.29
N THR A 191 -14.86 2.71 27.00
CA THR A 191 -15.89 3.02 28.00
C THR A 191 -16.94 1.91 28.15
N TYR A 192 -17.05 0.97 27.20
CA TYR A 192 -17.98 -0.17 27.30
C TYR A 192 -17.39 -1.37 28.07
N SER A 193 -16.08 -1.43 28.27
CA SER A 193 -15.42 -2.56 28.94
C SER A 193 -15.32 -2.41 30.48
N ASP A 194 -15.57 -1.22 31.01
CA ASP A 194 -15.37 -0.91 32.45
C ASP A 194 -16.66 -0.87 33.30
N SER A 195 -17.83 -1.25 32.76
CA SER A 195 -19.11 -1.17 33.50
C SER A 195 -19.77 -2.49 33.91
N ASN A 196 -19.11 -3.64 33.76
CA ASN A 196 -19.61 -4.94 34.25
C ASN A 196 -18.96 -5.41 35.57
N GLY A 197 -18.60 -4.47 36.44
CA GLY A 197 -18.08 -4.76 37.78
C GLY A 197 -18.99 -4.21 38.87
N ILE A 198 -19.68 -5.12 39.57
CA ILE A 198 -20.37 -4.96 40.87
C ILE A 198 -21.85 -4.52 40.78
N PHE A 199 -22.78 -5.45 41.06
CA PHE A 199 -23.59 -5.38 42.29
C PHE A 199 -24.31 -6.71 42.63
N SER A 200 -24.05 -7.14 43.88
CA SER A 200 -24.89 -7.84 44.86
C SER A 200 -25.61 -9.14 44.50
N GLY A 201 -25.20 -10.18 45.22
CA GLY A 201 -25.98 -11.41 45.41
C GLY A 201 -27.27 -11.21 46.21
N TYR A 202 -28.16 -12.18 46.02
CA TYR A 202 -29.17 -12.65 46.95
C TYR A 202 -29.57 -14.07 46.54
N SER A 203 -29.45 -15.05 47.43
CA SER A 203 -30.50 -16.04 47.74
C SER A 203 -30.03 -17.05 48.79
N ILE A 204 -30.84 -17.11 49.86
CA ILE A 204 -31.01 -18.09 50.96
C ILE A 204 -29.83 -18.42 51.88
#